data_AF-A0A351ZXU4-F1
#
_entry.id   AF-A0A351ZXU4-F1
#
_cell.length_a   1.000
_cell.length_b   1.000
_cell.length_c   1.000
_cell.angle_alpha   90.00
_cell.angle_beta   90.00
_cell.angle_gamma   90.00
#
_symmetry.space_group_name_H-M   'P 1'
#
loop_
_entity.id
_entity.type
_entity.pdbx_description
1 polymer ?
#
loop_
_entity_poly.entity_id
_entity_poly.type
_entity_poly.pdbx_seq_one_letter_code
_entity_poly.pdbx_strand_id
1 'polypeptide(L)'
;MNGLLPIAFADLPVLLLYMATMTLGVGARYRHKSFGMWHHTLFFITCAAFIISAISDLRVAHAPAAAVLIAMPLTRPRRSRRHDAIAVLGLLCMILLVATA
;
A
#
# COMPACT_ATOMS: atom_id res chain seq x y z
N MET A 1 -20.67 14.82 21.43
CA MET A 1 -20.15 14.77 20.05
C MET A 1 -18.65 15.03 20.11
N ASN A 2 -17.81 14.00 19.97
CA ASN A 2 -16.38 14.14 19.70
C ASN A 2 -16.01 13.02 18.72
N GLY A 3 -16.17 13.33 17.44
CA GLY A 3 -15.97 12.43 16.30
C GLY A 3 -14.50 12.28 15.94
N LEU A 4 -13.73 11.68 16.83
CA LEU A 4 -12.46 11.06 16.44
C LEU A 4 -12.79 9.59 16.17
N LEU A 5 -12.75 9.19 14.89
CA LEU A 5 -12.57 7.78 14.57
C LEU A 5 -11.46 7.27 15.49
N PRO A 6 -11.67 6.19 16.26
CA PRO A 6 -10.64 5.72 17.17
C PRO A 6 -9.38 5.50 16.33
N ILE A 7 -8.25 6.02 16.83
CA ILE A 7 -6.92 5.96 16.21
C ILE A 7 -6.60 4.55 15.70
N ALA A 8 -7.22 3.53 16.31
CA ALA A 8 -7.30 2.13 15.88
C ALA A 8 -7.63 1.87 14.38
N PHE A 9 -8.15 2.85 13.63
CA PHE A 9 -8.42 2.70 12.19
C PHE A 9 -7.59 3.63 11.29
N ALA A 10 -6.54 4.29 11.79
CA ALA A 10 -5.69 5.17 10.98
C ALA A 10 -5.06 4.44 9.77
N ASP A 11 -4.79 3.14 9.91
CA ASP A 11 -4.17 2.30 8.89
C ASP A 11 -5.15 1.75 7.84
N LEU A 12 -6.47 1.75 8.14
CA LEU A 12 -7.48 1.20 7.25
C LEU A 12 -7.54 1.92 5.89
N PRO A 13 -7.51 3.27 5.83
CA PRO A 13 -7.38 3.99 4.55
C PRO A 13 -6.16 3.58 3.74
N VAL A 14 -5.02 3.32 4.39
CA VAL A 14 -3.78 2.91 3.71
C VAL A 14 -3.95 1.54 3.06
N LEU A 15 -4.53 0.58 3.79
CA LEU A 15 -4.85 -0.75 3.25
C LEU A 15 -5.80 -0.65 2.05
N LEU A 16 -6.87 0.16 2.12
CA LEU A 16 -7.82 0.33 1.03
C LEU A 16 -7.15 0.94 -0.22
N LEU A 17 -6.32 1.97 -0.03
CA LEU A 17 -5.55 2.59 -1.12
C LEU A 17 -4.56 1.61 -1.75
N TYR A 18 -3.89 0.79 -0.92
CA TYR A 18 -2.97 -0.23 -1.40
C TYR A 18 -3.70 -1.31 -2.21
N MET A 19 -4.85 -1.80 -1.73
CA MET A 19 -5.68 -2.76 -2.47
C MET A 19 -6.17 -2.19 -3.81
N ALA A 20 -6.58 -0.93 -3.84
CA ALA A 20 -6.98 -0.26 -5.07
C ALA A 20 -5.80 -0.13 -6.05
N THR A 21 -4.60 0.18 -5.55
CA THR A 21 -3.35 0.24 -6.34
C THR A 21 -3.01 -1.12 -6.97
N MET A 22 -3.08 -2.19 -6.18
CA MET A 22 -2.90 -3.56 -6.66
C MET A 22 -3.96 -3.93 -7.69
N THR A 23 -5.23 -3.58 -7.45
CA THR A 23 -6.34 -3.88 -8.36
C THR A 23 -6.14 -3.20 -9.71
N LEU A 24 -5.69 -1.93 -9.75
CA LEU A 24 -5.31 -1.26 -10.98
C LEU A 24 -4.12 -1.95 -11.68
N GLY A 25 -3.09 -2.35 -10.93
CA GLY A 25 -1.91 -3.02 -11.47
C GLY A 25 -2.24 -4.39 -12.09
N VAL A 26 -3.06 -5.19 -11.40
CA VAL A 26 -3.55 -6.49 -11.85
C VAL A 26 -4.52 -6.34 -13.02
N GLY A 27 -5.47 -5.40 -12.92
CA GLY A 27 -6.41 -5.09 -13.99
C GLY A 27 -5.73 -4.62 -15.28
N ALA A 28 -4.68 -3.81 -15.18
CA ALA A 28 -3.85 -3.41 -16.32
C ALA A 28 -3.25 -4.62 -17.04
N ARG A 29 -2.77 -5.62 -16.29
CA ARG A 29 -2.19 -6.85 -16.84
C ARG A 29 -3.24 -7.70 -17.55
N TYR A 30 -4.37 -7.97 -16.91
CA TYR A 30 -5.45 -8.77 -17.50
C TYR A 30 -6.05 -8.12 -18.75
N ARG A 31 -6.15 -6.79 -18.78
CA ARG A 31 -6.67 -6.05 -19.93
C ARG A 31 -5.62 -5.79 -21.01
N HIS A 32 -4.35 -6.19 -20.80
CA HIS A 32 -3.21 -5.84 -21.66
C HIS A 32 -3.10 -4.32 -21.94
N LYS A 33 -3.54 -3.48 -21.01
CA LYS A 33 -3.51 -2.01 -21.11
C LYS A 33 -2.46 -1.40 -20.19
N SER A 34 -2.09 -0.15 -20.43
CA SER A 34 -1.25 0.63 -19.52
C SER A 34 -2.13 1.63 -18.77
N PHE A 35 -2.31 1.42 -17.47
CA PHE A 35 -2.86 2.43 -16.55
C PHE A 35 -1.76 3.14 -15.78
N GLY A 36 -0.56 3.24 -16.36
CA GLY A 36 0.67 3.66 -15.67
C GLY A 36 0.49 4.92 -14.83
N MET A 37 -0.07 5.99 -15.40
CA MET A 37 -0.28 7.25 -14.67
C MET A 37 -1.20 7.06 -13.46
N TRP A 38 -2.40 6.50 -13.66
CA TRP A 38 -3.36 6.25 -12.57
C TRP A 38 -2.80 5.33 -11.48
N HIS A 39 -2.06 4.28 -11.87
CA HIS A 39 -1.42 3.37 -10.94
C HIS A 39 -0.33 4.07 -10.12
N HIS A 40 0.52 4.88 -10.75
CA HIS A 40 1.56 5.64 -10.05
C HIS A 40 0.97 6.72 -9.15
N THR A 41 -0.07 7.43 -9.58
CA THR A 41 -0.80 8.40 -8.75
C THR A 41 -1.37 7.71 -7.50
N LEU A 42 -2.01 6.56 -7.66
CA LEU A 42 -2.61 5.85 -6.52
C LEU A 42 -1.55 5.26 -5.58
N PHE A 43 -0.43 4.78 -6.13
CA PHE A 43 0.72 4.37 -5.34
C PHE A 43 1.32 5.54 -4.55
N PHE A 44 1.45 6.73 -5.17
CA PHE A 44 1.90 7.93 -4.48
C PHE A 44 0.96 8.32 -3.33
N ILE A 45 -0.35 8.32 -3.58
CA ILE A 45 -1.36 8.61 -2.55
C ILE A 45 -1.26 7.57 -1.42
N THR A 46 -1.04 6.30 -1.74
CA THR A 46 -0.84 5.24 -0.75
C THR A 46 0.38 5.53 0.14
N CYS A 47 1.51 5.93 -0.45
CA CYS A 47 2.71 6.30 0.31
C CYS A 47 2.47 7.53 1.20
N ALA A 48 1.78 8.55 0.69
CA ALA A 48 1.45 9.75 1.48
C ALA A 48 0.53 9.41 2.67
N ALA A 49 -0.52 8.61 2.43
CA ALA A 49 -1.42 8.14 3.48
C ALA A 49 -0.68 7.30 4.53
N PHE A 50 0.24 6.42 4.09
CA PHE A 50 1.07 5.63 4.98
C PHE A 50 1.95 6.51 5.89
N ILE A 51 2.57 7.57 5.35
CA ILE A 51 3.36 8.52 6.15
C ILE A 51 2.48 9.22 7.19
N ILE A 52 1.29 9.68 6.80
CA ILE A 52 0.34 10.31 7.72
C ILE A 52 -0.07 9.33 8.83
N SER A 53 -0.37 8.07 8.47
CA SER A 53 -0.72 7.03 9.46
C SER A 53 0.42 6.78 10.43
N ALA A 54 1.64 6.56 9.91
CA ALA A 54 2.83 6.29 10.71
C ALA A 54 3.21 7.44 11.67
N ILE A 55 2.95 8.69 11.28
CA ILE A 55 3.16 9.86 12.15
C ILE A 55 2.05 9.96 13.21
N SER A 56 0.81 9.59 12.85
CA SER A 56 -0.34 9.65 13.75
C SER A 56 -0.29 8.55 14.83
N ASP A 57 0.34 7.41 14.53
CA ASP A 57 0.50 6.28 15.43
C ASP A 57 1.85 5.56 15.22
N LEU A 58 2.88 6.00 15.95
CA LEU A 58 4.25 5.49 15.82
C LEU A 58 4.40 4.08 16.39
N ARG A 59 4.26 3.06 15.52
CA ARG A 59 4.38 1.64 15.89
C ARG A 59 5.43 0.91 15.07
N VAL A 60 6.14 -0.03 15.72
CA VAL A 60 7.15 -0.91 15.07
C VAL A 60 6.54 -1.71 13.92
N ALA A 61 5.23 -2.00 13.97
CA ALA A 61 4.48 -2.68 12.92
C ALA A 61 4.49 -1.94 11.56
N HIS A 62 4.79 -0.63 11.53
CA HIS A 62 4.94 0.13 10.28
C HIS A 62 6.22 -0.22 9.52
N ALA A 63 7.29 -0.65 10.20
CA ALA A 63 8.60 -0.83 9.58
C ALA A 63 8.61 -1.85 8.41
N PRO A 64 7.97 -3.03 8.52
CA PRO A 64 7.84 -3.96 7.39
C PRO A 64 7.08 -3.36 6.20
N ALA A 65 5.96 -2.67 6.46
CA ALA A 65 5.17 -2.03 5.41
C ALA A 65 5.96 -0.93 4.68
N ALA A 66 6.70 -0.10 5.43
CA ALA A 66 7.58 0.93 4.89
C ALA A 66 8.66 0.33 3.99
N ALA A 67 9.33 -0.75 4.44
CA ALA A 67 10.37 -1.42 3.66
C ALA A 67 9.85 -1.93 2.32
N VAL A 68 8.63 -2.47 2.28
CA VAL A 68 8.01 -2.93 1.04
C VAL A 68 7.66 -1.76 0.09
N LEU A 69 7.09 -0.67 0.62
CA LEU A 69 6.80 0.52 -0.19
C LEU A 69 8.07 1.13 -0.81
N ILE A 70 9.19 1.11 -0.09
CA ILE A 70 10.50 1.55 -0.61
C ILE A 70 11.04 0.57 -1.66
N ALA A 71 10.85 -0.74 -1.46
CA ALA A 71 11.33 -1.75 -2.40
C ALA A 71 10.58 -1.74 -3.74
N MET A 72 9.30 -1.38 -3.74
CA MET A 72 8.43 -1.35 -4.92
C MET A 72 9.05 -0.70 -6.17
N PRO A 73 9.48 0.58 -6.16
CA PRO A 73 10.04 1.24 -7.34
C PRO A 73 11.35 0.61 -7.83
N LEU A 74 12.04 -0.17 -6.98
CA LEU A 74 13.30 -0.85 -7.33
C LEU A 74 13.07 -2.17 -8.07
N THR A 75 11.83 -2.65 -8.12
CA THR A 75 11.48 -3.89 -8.81
C THR A 75 11.10 -3.60 -10.25
N ARG A 76 11.66 -4.35 -11.21
CA ARG A 76 11.33 -4.20 -12.64
C ARG A 76 9.95 -4.81 -12.93
N PRO A 77 8.91 -4.01 -13.24
CA PRO A 77 7.58 -4.54 -13.54
C PRO A 77 7.64 -5.36 -14.82
N ARG A 78 6.83 -6.44 -14.93
CA ARG A 78 6.66 -7.31 -16.12
C ARG A 78 7.88 -8.13 -16.57
N ARG A 79 9.10 -7.76 -16.15
CA ARG A 79 10.33 -8.49 -16.48
C ARG A 79 10.66 -9.59 -15.45
N SER A 80 10.09 -9.49 -14.24
CA SER A 80 10.33 -10.43 -13.15
C SER A 80 9.11 -10.58 -12.25
N ARG A 81 8.84 -11.80 -11.79
CA ARG A 81 7.81 -12.11 -10.77
C ARG A 81 8.11 -11.46 -9.41
N ARG A 82 9.30 -10.88 -9.22
CA ARG A 82 9.69 -10.18 -7.98
C ARG A 82 8.77 -9.02 -7.63
N HIS A 83 8.33 -8.25 -8.63
CA HIS A 83 7.40 -7.14 -8.39
C HIS A 83 6.08 -7.63 -7.79
N ASP A 84 5.57 -8.77 -8.28
CA ASP A 84 4.31 -9.35 -7.79
C ASP A 84 4.47 -9.92 -6.39
N ALA A 85 5.58 -10.62 -6.14
CA ALA A 85 5.89 -11.15 -4.81
C ALA A 85 6.00 -10.03 -3.76
N ILE A 86 6.66 -8.93 -4.11
CA ILE A 86 6.79 -7.75 -3.24
C ILE A 86 5.43 -7.05 -3.06
N ALA A 87 4.54 -7.09 -4.05
CA ALA A 87 3.18 -6.54 -3.94
C ALA A 87 2.31 -7.34 -2.99
N VAL A 88 2.35 -8.67 -3.10
CA VAL A 88 1.65 -9.56 -2.18
C VAL A 88 2.21 -9.41 -0.77
N LEU A 89 3.54 -9.34 -0.62
CA LEU A 89 4.17 -9.11 0.68
C LEU A 89 3.71 -7.77 1.30
N GLY A 90 3.64 -6.71 0.49
CA GLY A 90 3.15 -5.41 0.94
C GLY A 90 1.69 -5.47 1.41
N LEU A 91 0.83 -6.20 0.69
CA LEU A 91 -0.54 -6.41 1.10
C LEU A 91 -0.63 -7.12 2.45
N LEU A 92 0.16 -8.18 2.65
CA LEU A 92 0.22 -8.90 3.91
C LEU A 92 0.69 -7.99 5.05
N CYS A 93 1.71 -7.16 4.82
CA CYS A 93 2.17 -6.17 5.82
C CYS A 93 1.07 -5.16 6.17
N MET A 94 0.32 -4.65 5.20
CA MET A 94 -0.78 -3.71 5.45
C MET A 94 -1.94 -4.36 6.21
N ILE A 95 -2.27 -5.63 5.90
CA ILE A 95 -3.28 -6.39 6.65
C ILE A 95 -2.84 -6.58 8.10
N LEU A 96 -1.58 -6.98 8.33
CA LEU A 96 -1.04 -7.16 9.68
C LEU A 96 -0.99 -5.84 10.46
N LEU A 97 -0.66 -4.74 9.79
CA LEU A 97 -0.64 -3.41 10.39
C LEU A 97 -2.03 -3.04 10.94
N VAL A 98 -3.08 -3.20 10.12
CA VAL A 98 -4.48 -2.97 10.52
C VAL A 98 -4.94 -3.98 11.59
N ALA A 99 -4.57 -5.26 11.45
CA ALA A 99 -5.02 -6.31 12.37
C ALA A 99 -4.40 -6.20 13.78
N THR A 100 -3.36 -5.38 13.94
CA THR A 100 -2.66 -5.17 15.21
C THR A 100 -2.92 -3.78 15.81
N ALA A 101 -3.72 -2.94 15.13
CA ALA A 101 -4.10 -1.60 15.55
C ALA A 101 -5.17 -1.58 16.65
#